data_AF-A0A0S8EZV4-F1
#
_entry.id   AF-A0A0S8EZV4-F1
#
_cell.length_a   1.000
_cell.length_b   1.000
_cell.length_c   1.000
_cell.angle_alpha   90.00
_cell.angle_beta   90.00
_cell.angle_gamma   90.00
#
_symmetry.space_group_name_H-M   'P 1'
#
loop_
_entity.id
_entity.type
_entity.pdbx_description
1 polymer ?
#
loop_
_entity_poly.entity_id
_entity_poly.type
_entity_poly.pdbx_seq_one_letter_code
_entity_poly.pdbx_strand_id
1 'polypeptide(L)'
;MKVVDYEGHPVQIALRVFVYFPWLFKEIIKSNIHVARRVLSPSLPISPRVFTVKANQKTAVGRTIYANSITLTPGTVTIDVRGDELEVHALTEASAKSVQSGEMDAHVCRFEGGS
;
A
#
# COMPACT_ATOMS: atom_id res chain seq x y z
N MET A 1 -31.53 1.98 34.51
CA MET A 1 -30.11 2.32 34.71
C MET A 1 -29.40 1.02 35.06
N LYS A 2 -28.77 0.41 34.06
CA LYS A 2 -27.91 -0.78 34.19
C LYS A 2 -26.86 -0.66 33.10
N VAL A 3 -25.75 -1.36 33.30
CA VAL A 3 -24.58 -1.46 32.44
C VAL A 3 -23.54 -0.39 32.76
N VAL A 4 -22.57 -0.77 33.60
CA VAL A 4 -21.19 -1.05 33.15
C VAL A 4 -20.50 -1.83 34.29
N ASP A 5 -20.32 -3.12 34.04
CA ASP A 5 -19.34 -3.99 34.68
C ASP A 5 -17.96 -3.83 34.00
N TYR A 6 -16.91 -4.42 34.60
CA TYR A 6 -15.54 -4.69 34.09
C TYR A 6 -14.35 -3.83 34.60
N GLU A 7 -14.28 -3.50 35.89
CA GLU A 7 -13.09 -2.86 36.51
C GLU A 7 -12.02 -3.84 37.06
N GLY A 8 -11.91 -5.07 36.54
CA GLY A 8 -11.22 -6.16 37.24
C GLY A 8 -9.84 -6.66 36.77
N HIS A 9 -9.23 -6.23 35.66
CA HIS A 9 -8.02 -6.90 35.12
C HIS A 9 -6.91 -6.03 34.46
N PRO A 10 -6.33 -5.01 35.12
CA PRO A 10 -5.23 -4.25 34.51
C PRO A 10 -3.88 -5.01 34.47
N VAL A 11 -3.56 -5.78 35.51
CA VAL A 11 -2.17 -6.29 35.70
C VAL A 11 -1.82 -7.51 34.84
N GLN A 12 -2.77 -8.42 34.62
CA GLN A 12 -2.52 -9.62 33.79
C GLN A 12 -2.48 -9.29 32.29
N ILE A 13 -3.24 -8.29 31.83
CA ILE A 13 -3.18 -7.81 30.45
C ILE A 13 -1.87 -7.08 30.22
N ALA A 14 -1.43 -6.23 31.16
CA ALA A 14 -0.15 -5.53 31.07
C ALA A 14 1.04 -6.51 30.93
N LEU A 15 1.07 -7.59 31.73
CA LEU A 15 2.09 -8.64 31.60
C LEU A 15 2.06 -9.37 30.26
N ARG A 16 0.87 -9.71 29.74
CA ARG A 16 0.72 -10.34 28.41
C ARG A 16 1.18 -9.42 27.29
N VAL A 17 0.84 -8.14 27.37
CA VAL A 17 1.30 -7.11 26.42
C VAL A 17 2.81 -6.97 26.48
N PHE A 18 3.39 -6.96 27.68
CA PHE A 18 4.85 -6.83 27.85
C PHE A 18 5.64 -8.03 27.29
N VAL A 19 5.07 -9.23 27.26
CA VAL A 19 5.69 -10.41 26.63
C VAL A 19 5.41 -10.47 25.13
N TYR A 20 4.21 -10.10 24.71
CA TYR A 20 3.81 -10.11 23.30
C TYR A 20 4.52 -9.02 22.48
N PHE A 21 4.72 -7.84 23.06
CA PHE A 21 5.24 -6.68 22.34
C PHE A 21 6.68 -6.88 21.84
N PRO A 22 7.65 -7.41 22.61
CA PRO A 22 8.98 -7.75 22.10
C PRO A 22 8.96 -8.83 21.00
N TRP A 23 8.07 -9.83 21.12
CA TRP A 23 7.91 -10.85 20.08
C TRP A 23 7.37 -10.24 18.79
N LEU A 24 6.34 -9.41 18.88
CA LEU A 24 5.75 -8.70 17.75
C LEU A 24 6.78 -7.76 17.09
N PHE A 25 7.54 -7.02 17.89
CA PHE A 25 8.60 -6.14 17.41
C PHE A 25 9.68 -6.89 16.63
N LYS A 26 10.05 -8.09 17.09
CA LYS A 26 10.97 -8.98 16.37
C LYS A 26 10.41 -9.43 15.02
N GLU A 27 9.14 -9.80 14.95
CA GLU A 27 8.50 -10.18 13.69
C GLU A 27 8.39 -9.00 12.71
N ILE A 28 8.12 -7.79 13.20
CA ILE A 28 8.13 -6.56 12.38
C ILE A 28 9.52 -6.32 11.78
N ILE A 29 10.59 -6.39 12.59
CA ILE A 29 11.97 -6.22 12.11
C ILE A 29 12.31 -7.29 11.06
N LYS A 30 11.97 -8.56 11.31
CA LYS A 30 12.25 -9.66 10.40
C LYS A 30 11.53 -9.50 9.06
N SER A 31 10.27 -9.05 9.08
CA SER A 31 9.50 -8.75 7.87
C SER A 31 10.18 -7.64 7.05
N ASN A 32 10.57 -6.55 7.70
CA ASN A 32 11.24 -5.43 7.04
C ASN A 32 12.62 -5.84 6.46
N ILE A 33 13.37 -6.70 7.14
CA ILE A 33 14.64 -7.24 6.62
C ILE A 33 14.39 -8.14 5.40
N HIS A 34 13.32 -8.93 5.38
CA HIS A 34 12.98 -9.76 4.22
C HIS A 34 12.62 -8.90 3.01
N VAL A 35 11.84 -7.84 3.20
CA VAL A 35 11.53 -6.86 2.15
C VAL A 35 12.81 -6.13 1.69
N ALA A 36 13.62 -5.63 2.62
CA ALA A 36 14.87 -4.93 2.31
C ALA A 36 15.87 -5.82 1.55
N ARG A 37 15.98 -7.11 1.90
CA ARG A 37 16.83 -8.08 1.16
C ARG A 37 16.34 -8.33 -0.26
N ARG A 38 15.03 -8.29 -0.51
CA ARG A 38 14.48 -8.39 -1.88
C ARG A 38 14.78 -7.14 -2.69
N VAL A 39 14.71 -5.96 -2.06
CA VAL A 39 15.02 -4.67 -2.68
C VAL A 39 16.52 -4.50 -2.94
N LEU A 40 17.40 -4.99 -2.05
CA LEU A 40 18.85 -4.86 -2.12
C LEU A 40 19.57 -6.04 -2.78
N SER A 41 18.83 -7.00 -3.35
CA SER A 41 19.41 -8.18 -4.02
C SER A 41 20.28 -7.75 -5.21
N PRO A 42 21.57 -8.14 -5.26
CA PRO A 42 22.52 -7.73 -6.30
C PRO A 42 22.22 -8.32 -7.69
N SER A 43 21.28 -9.26 -7.79
CA SER A 43 20.79 -9.74 -9.09
C SER A 43 20.07 -8.65 -9.89
N LEU A 44 19.69 -7.52 -9.26
CA LEU A 44 18.99 -6.38 -9.85
C LEU A 44 18.08 -6.79 -11.04
N PRO A 45 17.10 -7.71 -10.85
CA PRO A 45 16.18 -8.10 -11.90
C PRO A 45 15.10 -7.02 -12.05
N ILE A 46 15.56 -5.78 -12.17
CA ILE A 46 14.76 -4.59 -12.38
C ILE A 46 14.76 -4.29 -13.87
N SER A 47 13.59 -3.91 -14.37
CA SER A 47 13.40 -3.43 -15.73
C SER A 47 12.65 -2.11 -15.58
N PRO A 48 13.38 -1.03 -15.21
CA PRO A 48 12.76 0.25 -14.94
C PRO A 48 12.13 0.79 -16.21
N ARG A 49 10.89 1.27 -16.10
CA ARG A 49 10.20 1.91 -17.23
C ARG A 49 9.24 2.98 -16.74
N VAL A 50 9.16 4.05 -17.53
CA VAL A 50 8.10 5.05 -17.41
C VAL A 50 7.03 4.72 -18.43
N PHE A 51 5.77 4.81 -18.02
CA PHE A 51 4.62 4.62 -18.89
C PHE A 51 3.44 5.44 -18.39
N THR A 52 2.55 5.79 -19.32
CA THR A 52 1.34 6.53 -19.01
C THR A 52 0.17 5.56 -18.83
N VAL A 53 -0.67 5.82 -17.83
CA VAL A 53 -1.96 5.15 -17.65
C VAL A 53 -3.09 6.15 -17.59
N LYS A 54 -4.26 5.74 -18.04
CA LYS A 54 -5.47 6.56 -18.00
C LYS A 54 -6.23 6.27 -16.71
N ALA A 55 -6.51 7.32 -15.93
CA ALA A 55 -7.39 7.28 -14.77
C ALA A 55 -8.85 7.41 -15.21
N ASN A 56 -9.69 6.47 -14.82
CA ASN A 56 -11.13 6.53 -15.13
C ASN A 56 -11.95 7.20 -14.02
N GLN A 57 -11.32 7.70 -12.95
CA GLN A 57 -11.99 8.43 -11.88
C GLN A 57 -12.50 9.79 -12.36
N LYS A 58 -13.74 10.12 -12.01
CA LYS A 58 -14.42 11.37 -12.46
C LYS A 58 -13.94 12.59 -11.66
N THR A 59 -13.61 12.41 -10.40
CA THR A 59 -13.27 13.52 -9.49
C THR A 59 -11.75 13.72 -9.40
N ALA A 60 -11.33 14.92 -9.01
CA ALA A 60 -9.92 15.20 -8.73
C ALA A 60 -9.41 14.38 -7.52
N VAL A 61 -10.27 14.14 -6.53
CA VAL A 61 -9.95 13.33 -5.34
C VAL A 61 -9.76 11.86 -5.74
N GLY A 62 -10.65 11.30 -6.56
CA GLY A 62 -10.51 9.92 -7.08
C GLY A 62 -9.21 9.71 -7.84
N ARG A 63 -8.85 10.64 -8.74
CA ARG A 63 -7.57 10.61 -9.45
C ARG A 63 -6.37 10.67 -8.52
N THR A 64 -6.43 11.51 -7.48
CA THR A 64 -5.39 11.61 -6.45
C THR A 64 -5.26 10.32 -5.65
N ILE A 65 -6.38 9.69 -5.27
CA ILE A 65 -6.40 8.39 -4.59
C ILE A 65 -5.78 7.31 -5.47
N TYR A 66 -6.10 7.30 -6.78
CA TYR A 66 -5.53 6.35 -7.71
C TYR A 66 -4.00 6.53 -7.86
N ALA A 67 -3.53 7.77 -8.05
CA ALA A 67 -2.10 8.09 -8.09
C ALA A 67 -1.35 7.65 -6.81
N ASN A 68 -1.92 7.95 -5.64
CA ASN A 68 -1.32 7.54 -4.38
C ASN A 68 -1.33 6.02 -4.19
N SER A 69 -2.37 5.33 -4.67
CA SER A 69 -2.47 3.87 -4.62
C SER A 69 -1.40 3.21 -5.49
N ILE A 70 -1.12 3.75 -6.69
CA ILE A 70 0.01 3.33 -7.53
C ILE A 70 1.34 3.55 -6.80
N THR A 71 1.53 4.69 -6.17
CA THR A 71 2.78 5.00 -5.43
C THR A 71 3.00 4.10 -4.21
N LEU A 72 1.91 3.67 -3.56
CA LEU A 72 1.97 2.73 -2.44
C LEU A 72 2.09 1.26 -2.88
N THR A 73 1.91 0.97 -4.16
CA THR A 73 2.09 -0.38 -4.70
C THR A 73 3.59 -0.69 -4.82
N PRO A 74 4.06 -1.85 -4.33
CA PRO A 74 5.48 -2.17 -4.34
C PRO A 74 6.11 -2.13 -5.75
N GLY A 75 7.10 -1.25 -5.90
CA GLY A 75 7.86 -1.11 -7.13
C GLY A 75 7.26 -0.17 -8.17
N THR A 76 6.33 0.70 -7.79
CA THR A 76 5.81 1.79 -8.64
C THR A 76 5.82 3.14 -7.92
N VAL A 77 5.92 4.22 -8.68
CA VAL A 77 5.73 5.60 -8.22
C VAL A 77 5.06 6.42 -9.30
N THR A 78 4.09 7.26 -8.93
CA THR A 78 3.49 8.22 -9.86
C THR A 78 4.37 9.47 -9.92
N ILE A 79 4.75 9.88 -11.13
CA ILE A 79 5.64 11.01 -11.39
C ILE A 79 4.84 12.29 -11.64
N ASP A 80 3.79 12.18 -12.45
CA ASP A 80 2.99 13.32 -12.89
C ASP A 80 1.52 12.92 -13.07
N VAL A 81 0.63 13.90 -12.94
CA VAL A 81 -0.82 13.76 -13.14
C VAL A 81 -1.30 14.94 -13.98
N ARG A 82 -1.67 14.67 -15.24
CA ARG A 82 -2.16 15.67 -16.20
C ARG A 82 -3.56 15.29 -16.68
N GLY A 83 -4.57 15.97 -16.16
CA GLY A 83 -5.95 15.64 -16.52
C GLY A 83 -6.31 14.23 -16.05
N ASP A 84 -6.62 13.33 -16.98
CA ASP A 84 -6.91 11.92 -16.75
C ASP A 84 -5.71 10.99 -17.06
N GLU A 85 -4.52 11.55 -17.32
CA GLU A 85 -3.30 10.79 -17.58
C GLU A 85 -2.34 10.83 -16.38
N LEU A 86 -1.88 9.66 -15.95
CA LEU A 86 -0.89 9.50 -14.89
C LEU A 86 0.38 8.92 -15.48
N GLU A 87 1.51 9.60 -15.27
CA GLU A 87 2.83 9.07 -15.61
C GLU A 87 3.36 8.25 -14.43
N VAL A 88 3.73 7.00 -14.69
CA VAL A 88 4.12 6.03 -13.67
C VAL A 88 5.49 5.46 -14.00
N HIS A 89 6.37 5.45 -13.00
CA HIS A 89 7.63 4.73 -13.06
C HIS A 89 7.51 3.40 -12.31
N ALA A 90 7.75 2.29 -12.99
CA ALA A 90 7.84 0.96 -12.39
C ALA A 90 9.30 0.50 -12.34
N LEU A 91 9.66 -0.19 -11.26
CA LEU A 91 10.97 -0.85 -11.11
C LEU A 91 11.07 -2.15 -11.92
N THR A 92 9.95 -2.83 -12.20
CA THR A 92 9.94 -4.11 -12.92
C THR A 92 8.80 -4.18 -13.93
N GLU A 93 8.93 -5.05 -14.93
CA GLU A 93 7.86 -5.33 -15.89
C GLU A 93 6.60 -5.89 -15.19
N ALA A 94 6.78 -6.69 -14.14
CA ALA A 94 5.66 -7.22 -13.36
C ALA A 94 4.88 -6.10 -12.65
N SER A 95 5.59 -5.15 -12.02
CA SER A 95 4.96 -3.98 -11.40
C SER A 95 4.26 -3.10 -12.44
N ALA A 96 4.84 -2.93 -13.63
CA ALA A 96 4.18 -2.21 -14.73
C ALA A 96 2.90 -2.91 -15.19
N LYS A 97 2.94 -4.23 -15.40
CA LYS A 97 1.76 -5.05 -15.75
C LYS A 97 0.68 -5.00 -14.67
N SER A 98 1.06 -4.95 -13.41
CA SER A 98 0.11 -4.84 -12.29
C SER A 98 -0.68 -3.52 -12.30
N VAL A 99 -0.07 -2.42 -12.75
CA VAL A 99 -0.80 -1.14 -12.91
C VAL A 99 -1.63 -1.16 -14.19
N GLN A 100 -1.06 -1.69 -15.28
CA GLN A 100 -1.71 -1.78 -16.59
C GLN A 100 -2.87 -2.78 -16.64
N SER A 101 -2.97 -3.71 -15.68
CA SER A 101 -4.11 -4.63 -15.58
C SER A 101 -5.44 -3.90 -15.35
N GLY A 102 -5.40 -2.67 -14.84
CA GLY A 102 -6.60 -1.86 -14.57
C GLY A 102 -7.40 -2.30 -13.35
N GLU A 103 -7.00 -3.37 -12.63
CA GLU A 103 -7.73 -3.83 -11.44
C GLU A 103 -7.80 -2.74 -10.36
N MET A 104 -6.67 -2.06 -10.11
CA MET A 104 -6.61 -0.96 -9.14
C MET A 104 -7.46 0.24 -9.58
N ASP A 105 -7.47 0.56 -10.88
CA ASP A 105 -8.33 1.63 -11.42
C ASP A 105 -9.81 1.31 -11.20
N ALA A 106 -10.23 0.06 -11.46
CA ALA A 106 -11.59 -0.39 -11.21
C ALA A 106 -11.95 -0.34 -9.71
N HIS A 107 -11.02 -0.71 -8.82
CA HIS A 107 -11.22 -0.60 -7.37
C HIS A 107 -11.43 0.84 -6.92
N VAL A 108 -10.61 1.78 -7.41
CA VAL A 108 -10.72 3.18 -7.04
C VAL A 108 -11.96 3.82 -7.66
N CYS A 109 -12.33 3.48 -8.90
CA CYS A 109 -13.59 3.93 -9.50
C CYS A 109 -14.81 3.47 -8.69
N ARG A 110 -14.79 2.23 -8.20
CA ARG A 110 -15.86 1.71 -7.33
C ARG A 110 -15.88 2.40 -5.97
N PHE A 111 -14.71 2.73 -5.42
CA PHE A 111 -14.58 3.46 -4.15
C PHE A 111 -15.04 4.91 -4.27
N GLU A 112 -14.73 5.58 -5.39
CA GLU A 112 -15.20 6.94 -5.67
C GLU A 112 -16.74 7.03 -5.62
N GLY A 113 -17.42 5.92 -5.90
CA GLY A 113 -18.87 5.84 -5.94
C GLY A 113 -19.37 6.51 -7.22
N GLY A 114 -20.03 5.73 -8.08
CA GLY A 114 -20.64 6.27 -9.28
C GLY A 114 -21.59 7.42 -8.91
N SER A 115 -21.24 8.64 -9.34
CA SER A 115 -22.26 9.65 -9.66
C SER A 115 -23.01 9.22 -10.91
#